data_AF-A0A080ZB54-F1
#
_entry.id   AF-A0A080ZB54-F1
#
_cell.length_a   1.000
_cell.length_b   1.000
_cell.length_c   1.000
_cell.angle_alpha   90.00
_cell.angle_beta   90.00
_cell.angle_gamma   90.00
#
_symmetry.space_group_name_H-M   'P 1'
#
loop_
_entity.id
_entity.type
_entity.pdbx_description
1 polymer ?
#
loop_
_entity_poly.entity_id
_entity_poly.type
_entity_poly.pdbx_seq_one_letter_code
_entity_poly.pdbx_strand_id
1 'polypeptide(L)'
;MVTFQITTKKKTTGHEREFIKISIPRFSGGTAQGWLLWIKQFEHICELKKWTSEEKALHLNIVLDDEALNSLKVASESVNVDDKNEFETVYKTWGAQHVP
;
A
#
# COMPACT_ATOMS: atom_id res chain seq x y z
N MET A 1 4.03 -12.21 -4.70
CA MET A 1 2.78 -11.87 -3.97
C MET A 1 3.12 -11.62 -2.51
N VAL A 2 2.42 -10.69 -1.88
CA VAL A 2 2.51 -10.40 -0.45
C VAL A 2 1.18 -10.75 0.20
N THR A 3 1.21 -11.46 1.33
CA THR A 3 0.00 -11.90 2.03
C THR A 3 -0.13 -11.20 3.37
N PHE A 4 -1.30 -10.61 3.61
CA PHE A 4 -1.67 -9.94 4.85
C PHE A 4 -2.72 -10.74 5.62
N GLN A 5 -2.53 -10.87 6.93
CA GLN A 5 -3.54 -11.43 7.82
C GLN A 5 -4.41 -10.33 8.42
N ILE A 6 -5.69 -10.29 8.08
CA ILE A 6 -6.65 -9.34 8.67
C ILE A 6 -7.35 -10.03 9.83
N THR A 7 -7.31 -9.42 11.03
CA THR A 7 -8.03 -9.94 12.19
C THR A 7 -9.51 -9.58 12.04
N THR A 8 -10.38 -10.60 11.98
CA THR A 8 -11.84 -10.42 11.91
C THR A 8 -12.47 -10.46 13.29
N LYS A 9 -11.92 -11.26 14.21
CA LYS A 9 -12.29 -11.26 15.63
C LYS A 9 -11.07 -11.24 16.52
N LYS A 10 -11.06 -10.33 17.50
CA LYS A 10 -10.01 -10.27 18.50
C LYS A 10 -10.13 -11.46 19.45
N LYS A 11 -8.98 -11.95 19.94
CA LYS A 11 -8.95 -12.98 20.98
C LYS A 11 -9.59 -12.42 22.24
N THR A 12 -10.58 -13.12 22.79
CA THR A 12 -11.20 -12.82 24.09
C THR A 12 -11.21 -14.09 24.94
N THR A 13 -11.46 -13.96 26.24
CA THR A 13 -11.54 -15.11 27.14
C THR A 13 -12.67 -16.04 26.66
N GLY A 14 -12.31 -17.22 26.14
CA GLY A 14 -13.25 -18.20 25.58
C GLY A 14 -13.37 -18.21 24.04
N HIS A 15 -12.74 -17.27 23.31
CA HIS A 15 -12.76 -17.26 21.85
C HIS A 15 -11.36 -17.10 21.24
N GLU A 16 -11.02 -17.98 20.31
CA GLU A 16 -9.79 -17.85 19.53
C GLU A 16 -9.84 -16.66 18.56
N ARG A 17 -8.67 -16.16 18.19
CA ARG A 17 -8.54 -15.08 17.20
C ARG A 17 -8.90 -15.63 15.83
N GLU A 18 -9.86 -15.01 15.16
CA GLU A 18 -10.17 -15.31 13.76
C GLU A 18 -9.44 -14.32 12.84
N PHE A 19 -8.92 -14.83 11.74
CA PHE A 19 -8.28 -14.02 10.72
C PHE A 19 -8.61 -14.52 9.31
N ILE A 20 -8.63 -13.59 8.37
CA ILE A 20 -8.64 -13.89 6.93
C ILE A 20 -7.29 -13.54 6.32
N LYS A 21 -6.90 -14.23 5.26
CA LYS A 21 -5.69 -13.95 4.50
C LYS A 21 -6.07 -13.25 3.21
N ILE A 22 -5.50 -12.08 2.95
CA ILE A 22 -5.66 -11.35 1.69
C ILE A 22 -4.28 -11.27 1.05
N SER A 23 -4.20 -11.57 -0.25
CA SER A 23 -2.95 -11.49 -1.00
C SER A 23 -3.04 -10.45 -2.10
N ILE A 24 -1.98 -9.68 -2.27
CA ILE A 24 -1.82 -8.71 -3.35
C ILE A 24 -0.55 -9.05 -4.14
N PRO A 25 -0.55 -9.00 -5.48
CA PRO A 25 0.69 -9.08 -6.24
C PRO A 25 1.61 -7.90 -5.89
N ARG A 26 2.92 -8.09 -6.02
CA ARG A 26 3.80 -6.92 -5.99
C ARG A 26 3.61 -6.15 -7.29
N PHE A 27 3.73 -4.83 -7.24
CA PHE A 27 3.67 -4.00 -8.43
C PHE A 27 5.06 -3.49 -8.77
N SER A 28 5.59 -3.92 -9.92
CA SER A 28 6.89 -3.51 -10.43
C SER A 28 6.80 -2.41 -11.50
N GLY A 29 5.62 -2.20 -12.10
CA GLY A 29 5.40 -1.31 -13.24
C GLY A 29 4.33 -1.89 -14.18
N GLY A 30 3.86 -1.11 -15.16
CA GLY A 30 2.88 -1.59 -16.14
C GLY A 30 1.94 -0.52 -16.68
N THR A 31 0.76 -0.95 -17.12
CA THR A 31 -0.24 -0.03 -17.69
C THR A 31 -0.96 0.77 -16.61
N ALA A 32 -1.52 1.91 -17.04
CA ALA A 32 -2.40 2.74 -16.24
C ALA A 32 -3.53 1.98 -15.54
N GLN A 33 -4.20 1.12 -16.30
CA GLN A 33 -5.26 0.27 -15.79
C GLN A 33 -4.75 -0.76 -14.77
N GLY A 34 -3.56 -1.32 -15.00
CA GLY A 34 -2.92 -2.23 -14.05
C GLY A 34 -2.60 -1.56 -12.72
N TRP A 35 -2.08 -0.33 -12.78
CA TRP A 35 -1.88 0.51 -11.60
C TRP A 35 -3.21 0.78 -10.87
N LEU A 36 -4.25 1.24 -11.58
CA LEU A 36 -5.56 1.55 -11.01
C LEU A 36 -6.26 0.34 -10.37
N LEU A 37 -6.02 -0.85 -10.89
CA LEU A 37 -6.51 -2.08 -10.26
C LEU A 37 -5.73 -2.38 -8.98
N TRP A 38 -4.40 -2.28 -9.05
CA TRP A 38 -3.51 -2.60 -7.93
C TRP A 38 -3.70 -1.64 -6.74
N ILE A 39 -3.78 -0.34 -7.00
CA ILE A 39 -4.01 0.70 -5.97
C ILE A 39 -5.29 0.44 -5.19
N LYS A 40 -6.39 0.07 -5.86
CA LYS A 40 -7.66 -0.25 -5.19
C LYS A 40 -7.53 -1.47 -4.27
N GLN A 41 -6.74 -2.46 -4.67
CA GLN A 41 -6.47 -3.64 -3.82
C GLN A 41 -5.66 -3.25 -2.58
N PHE A 42 -4.65 -2.39 -2.74
CA PHE A 42 -3.83 -1.91 -1.64
C PHE A 42 -4.62 -1.00 -0.67
N GLU A 43 -5.43 -0.08 -1.19
CA GLU A 43 -6.31 0.79 -0.40
C GLU A 43 -7.30 -0.04 0.44
N HIS A 44 -7.90 -1.08 -0.15
CA HIS A 44 -8.79 -1.97 0.58
C HIS A 44 -8.09 -2.68 1.76
N ILE A 45 -6.84 -3.11 1.58
CA ILE A 45 -6.04 -3.68 2.67
C ILE A 45 -5.79 -2.64 3.77
N CYS A 46 -5.47 -1.40 3.38
CA CYS A 46 -5.24 -0.30 4.32
C CYS A 46 -6.47 0.00 5.17
N GLU A 47 -7.66 0.01 4.57
CA GLU A 47 -8.94 0.18 5.26
C GLU A 47 -9.20 -0.94 6.27
N LEU A 48 -9.00 -2.20 5.85
CA LEU A 48 -9.21 -3.37 6.71
C LEU A 48 -8.23 -3.43 7.87
N LYS A 49 -6.98 -3.03 7.65
CA LYS A 49 -5.93 -2.97 8.67
C LYS A 49 -6.05 -1.76 9.58
N LYS A 50 -6.71 -0.71 9.11
CA LYS A 50 -6.78 0.61 9.76
C LYS A 50 -5.38 1.20 10.00
N TRP A 51 -4.49 1.05 9.03
CA TRP A 51 -3.12 1.51 9.14
C TRP A 51 -3.03 3.04 9.21
N THR A 52 -2.09 3.51 10.04
CA THR A 52 -1.63 4.90 10.03
C THR A 52 -0.92 5.23 8.71
N SER A 53 -0.69 6.51 8.43
CA SER A 53 0.03 6.92 7.22
C SER A 53 1.45 6.36 7.15
N GLU A 54 2.15 6.36 8.28
CA GLU A 54 3.49 5.78 8.43
C GLU A 54 3.47 4.27 8.14
N GLU A 55 2.49 3.54 8.71
CA GLU A 55 2.32 2.11 8.41
C GLU A 55 2.01 1.87 6.93
N LYS A 56 1.19 2.72 6.29
CA LYS A 56 0.91 2.63 4.86
C LYS A 56 2.18 2.82 4.03
N ALA A 57 2.99 3.83 4.33
CA ALA A 57 4.24 4.10 3.63
C ALA A 57 5.24 2.94 3.79
N LEU A 58 5.40 2.41 5.00
CA LEU A 58 6.22 1.22 5.25
C LEU A 58 5.76 0.02 4.45
N HIS A 59 4.45 -0.27 4.44
CA HIS A 59 3.93 -1.41 3.70
C HIS A 59 3.93 -1.20 2.19
N LEU A 60 3.82 0.05 1.72
CA LEU A 60 3.95 0.38 0.30
C LEU A 60 5.35 -0.01 -0.21
N ASN A 61 6.41 0.23 0.57
CA ASN A 61 7.77 -0.23 0.25
C ASN A 61 7.91 -1.76 0.15
N ILE A 62 7.02 -2.53 0.79
CA ILE A 62 7.05 -4.01 0.75
C ILE A 62 6.31 -4.57 -0.47
N VAL A 63 5.24 -3.87 -0.90
CA VAL A 63 4.35 -4.33 -1.96
C VAL A 63 4.70 -3.75 -3.34
N LEU A 64 5.54 -2.72 -3.41
CA LEU A 64 6.16 -2.27 -4.64
C LEU A 64 7.48 -3.03 -4.90
N ASP A 65 7.84 -3.18 -6.17
CA ASP A 65 9.10 -3.80 -6.62
C ASP A 65 9.81 -2.90 -7.65
N ASP A 66 11.09 -3.16 -7.88
CA ASP A 66 11.91 -2.61 -8.98
C ASP A 66 11.64 -1.13 -9.34
N GLU A 67 11.12 -0.88 -10.55
CA GLU A 67 10.92 0.43 -11.15
C GLU A 67 9.90 1.26 -10.36
N ALA A 68 8.76 0.69 -9.98
CA ALA A 68 7.75 1.40 -9.19
C ALA A 68 8.28 1.82 -7.80
N LEU A 69 9.06 0.97 -7.14
CA LEU A 69 9.68 1.31 -5.86
C LEU A 69 10.73 2.41 -6.05
N ASN A 70 11.54 2.33 -7.09
CA ASN A 70 12.57 3.32 -7.37
C ASN A 70 11.97 4.69 -7.75
N SER A 71 10.93 4.70 -8.59
CA SER A 71 10.24 5.93 -8.96
C SER A 71 9.52 6.57 -7.77
N LEU A 72 8.96 5.77 -6.85
CA LEU A 72 8.42 6.29 -5.59
C LEU A 72 9.52 6.96 -4.77
N LYS A 73 10.69 6.30 -4.63
CA LYS A 73 11.83 6.86 -3.88
C LYS A 73 12.30 8.18 -4.46
N VAL A 74 12.50 8.26 -5.78
CA VAL A 74 12.88 9.51 -6.48
C VAL A 74 11.83 10.59 -6.27
N ALA A 75 10.54 10.26 -6.38
CA ALA A 75 9.46 11.22 -6.16
C ALA A 75 9.37 11.70 -4.69
N SER A 76 9.90 10.91 -3.75
CA SER A 76 10.01 11.26 -2.33
C SER A 76 11.32 11.95 -1.93
N GLU A 77 12.32 12.07 -2.81
CA GLU A 77 13.63 12.63 -2.43
C GLU A 77 13.56 14.11 -2.00
N SER A 78 12.53 14.84 -2.44
CA SER A 78 12.29 16.25 -2.10
C SER A 78 11.19 16.46 -1.07
N VAL A 79 10.69 15.39 -0.46
CA VAL A 79 9.44 15.37 0.31
C VAL A 79 9.60 14.52 1.57
N ASN A 80 9.10 14.99 2.72
CA ASN A 80 9.06 14.20 3.93
C ASN A 80 7.94 13.16 3.84
N VAL A 81 8.26 11.94 3.42
CA VAL A 81 7.31 10.82 3.31
C VAL A 81 6.72 10.35 4.65
N ASP A 82 7.31 10.78 5.77
CA ASP A 82 6.73 10.55 7.10
C ASP A 82 5.57 11.53 7.38
N ASP A 83 5.44 12.60 6.59
CA ASP A 83 4.28 13.50 6.59
C ASP A 83 3.18 12.96 5.67
N LYS A 84 2.01 12.72 6.28
CA LYS A 84 0.81 12.16 5.63
C LYS A 84 0.36 12.95 4.39
N ASN A 85 0.38 14.28 4.45
CA ASN A 85 -0.16 15.13 3.38
C ASN A 85 0.79 15.15 2.19
N GLU A 86 2.08 15.11 2.48
CA GLU A 86 3.15 15.05 1.52
C GLU A 86 3.21 13.69 0.81
N PHE A 87 3.02 12.58 1.54
CA PHE A 87 2.87 11.24 0.95
C PHE A 87 1.67 11.13 0.00
N GLU A 88 0.47 11.59 0.40
CA GLU A 88 -0.71 11.55 -0.48
C GLU A 88 -0.52 12.38 -1.76
N THR A 89 0.22 13.49 -1.65
CA THR A 89 0.53 14.38 -2.78
C THR A 89 1.49 13.70 -3.76
N VAL A 90 2.58 13.11 -3.28
CA VAL A 90 3.53 12.34 -4.10
C VAL A 90 2.84 11.14 -4.76
N TYR A 91 2.03 10.42 -4.00
CA TYR A 91 1.32 9.23 -4.46
C TYR A 91 0.32 9.53 -5.59
N LYS A 92 -0.47 10.61 -5.44
CA LYS A 92 -1.42 11.06 -6.47
C LYS A 92 -0.71 11.66 -7.68
N THR A 93 0.35 12.45 -7.46
CA THR A 93 1.11 13.11 -8.53
C THR A 93 1.85 12.08 -9.38
N TRP A 94 2.51 11.11 -8.75
CA TRP A 94 3.19 10.03 -9.45
C TRP A 94 2.21 9.19 -10.28
N GLY A 95 1.08 8.79 -9.67
CA GLY A 95 0.00 8.09 -10.35
C GLY A 95 -0.67 8.88 -11.47
N ALA A 96 -0.49 10.21 -11.55
CA ALA A 96 -0.98 11.04 -12.65
C ALA A 96 0.09 11.29 -13.74
N GLN A 97 1.38 11.16 -13.41
CA GLN A 97 2.49 11.47 -14.32
C GLN A 97 3.06 10.24 -15.05
N HIS A 98 3.00 9.05 -14.44
CA HIS A 98 3.69 7.85 -14.95
C HIS A 98 2.73 6.74 -15.42
N VAL A 99 1.44 7.06 -15.45
CA VAL A 99 0.34 6.18 -15.79
C VAL A 99 -0.41 6.91 -16.91
N PRO A 100 -0.23 6.50 -18.19
CA PRO A 100 -0.80 7.22 -19.34
C PRO A 100 -2.32 7.24 -19.37
#